data_AF-V8PEF1-F1
#
_entry.id   AF-V8PEF1-F1
#
_cell.length_a   1.000
_cell.length_b   1.000
_cell.length_c   1.000
_cell.angle_alpha   90.00
_cell.angle_beta   90.00
_cell.angle_gamma   90.00
#
_symmetry.space_group_name_H-M   'P 1'
#
loop_
_entity.id
_entity.type
_entity.pdbx_description
1 polymer ?
#
loop_
_entity_poly.entity_id
_entity_poly.type
_entity_poly.pdbx_seq_one_letter_code
_entity_poly.pdbx_strand_id
1 'polypeptide(L)'
;VHEYFDFQADEDSFSEDQSVKESLLRDTFSILLSDQTSSSTFFEAMQNVYQSARIKDDHLKENSDYCLTLEELNPLISFVKGIQNPGQFELLFPSAVPKIHFLLHDLYRIVNPGKKLNSILALHWFLSSLFKQFQGISKVASANLPKMISYSERNNIELRVSSPVKEKDKDKDTLPHIRQIITSPHLDLNPNFDPRIKEYYTEVPFDLLTIKIRAEPMNCQCEAHLDERQGPSSAHYPLGLGINIVIIVVTDKSQSVNDIVSIYKIIIFREDRPSLPLFDDFMLCGFVQDCGSVIHPEESCGLQPLSAEYLSQPQLKTCEVGDWVVPCLSCSDNRTCDWRQITWQPRNCQYPVLNKPELQKCVERKKVLFIGDSTNRGMMYYLIERVNETLQEWQKAHGMKFYHNVNNGSTFISYSYYPQFWINVSQRPTFEEALEQLLFRSQPLENTGQTILVIGGVQWLNFSHLHIIQKEEIQNLWKENLAILNTAKHYGYEVVDTFIITMGRYKEFLQGKCGCHFHEVVKSKASEKIFPIATTFSRPYVLGKYFNNQSNLAKLQAVYASNSQSPYHVRGPINQVYSEILLSRICGNNRKDVSV
;
A
#
# COMPACT_ATOMS: atom_id res chain seq x y z
N VAL A 1 -5.35 -42.61 -25.51
CA VAL A 1 -6.14 -41.38 -25.29
C VAL A 1 -7.46 -41.62 -26.00
N HIS A 2 -8.59 -41.56 -25.30
CA HIS A 2 -9.88 -41.97 -25.86
C HIS A 2 -10.25 -41.13 -27.09
N GLU A 3 -10.86 -41.77 -28.08
CA GLU A 3 -11.19 -41.17 -29.38
C GLU A 3 -12.45 -40.29 -29.31
N TYR A 4 -13.32 -40.49 -28.31
CA TYR A 4 -14.51 -39.66 -28.06
C TYR A 4 -14.81 -39.52 -26.56
N PHE A 5 -15.13 -38.31 -26.12
CA PHE A 5 -15.60 -37.97 -24.78
C PHE A 5 -17.07 -37.52 -24.89
N ASP A 6 -18.00 -38.40 -24.51
CA ASP A 6 -19.42 -38.05 -24.43
C ASP A 6 -19.71 -37.29 -23.12
N PHE A 7 -20.18 -36.06 -23.25
CA PHE A 7 -20.99 -35.39 -22.25
C PHE A 7 -22.32 -35.03 -22.90
N GLN A 8 -23.42 -35.47 -22.29
CA GLN A 8 -24.77 -35.08 -22.72
C GLN A 8 -24.96 -33.57 -22.51
N ALA A 9 -24.99 -32.82 -23.61
CA ALA A 9 -25.44 -31.43 -23.67
C ALA A 9 -26.14 -31.19 -25.02
N ASP A 10 -27.20 -30.37 -24.97
CA ASP A 10 -28.23 -30.17 -26.00
C ASP A 10 -27.74 -29.88 -27.43
N GLU A 11 -28.51 -30.37 -28.41
CA GLU A 11 -28.19 -30.57 -29.83
C GLU A 11 -27.98 -29.30 -30.70
N ASP A 12 -28.08 -28.07 -30.16
CA ASP A 12 -28.06 -26.85 -30.99
C ASP A 12 -26.71 -26.10 -31.07
N SER A 13 -25.61 -26.62 -30.48
CA SER A 13 -24.29 -25.93 -30.44
C SER A 13 -23.13 -26.64 -31.16
N PHE A 14 -23.42 -27.70 -31.93
CA PHE A 14 -22.45 -28.74 -32.26
C PHE A 14 -21.28 -28.36 -33.19
N SER A 15 -21.35 -27.27 -33.99
CA SER A 15 -20.29 -26.99 -35.00
C SER A 15 -19.19 -26.04 -34.52
N GLU A 16 -19.54 -24.98 -33.78
CA GLU A 16 -18.56 -24.02 -33.25
C GLU A 16 -17.72 -24.66 -32.13
N ASP A 17 -18.35 -25.44 -31.25
CA ASP A 17 -17.67 -26.03 -30.08
C ASP A 17 -16.68 -27.15 -30.47
N GLN A 18 -16.95 -27.89 -31.55
CA GLN A 18 -16.03 -28.89 -32.11
C GLN A 18 -14.80 -28.23 -32.76
N SER A 19 -15.02 -27.14 -33.52
CA SER A 19 -13.95 -26.41 -34.21
C SER A 19 -12.98 -25.73 -33.23
N VAL A 20 -13.51 -25.19 -32.13
CA VAL A 20 -12.71 -24.59 -31.05
C VAL A 20 -11.89 -25.67 -30.34
N LYS A 21 -12.47 -26.84 -30.05
CA LYS A 21 -11.74 -27.96 -29.43
C LYS A 21 -10.62 -28.48 -30.33
N GLU A 22 -10.87 -28.65 -31.62
CA GLU A 22 -9.85 -29.07 -32.59
C GLU A 22 -8.73 -28.03 -32.72
N SER A 23 -9.06 -26.73 -32.76
CA SER A 23 -8.07 -25.65 -32.78
C SER A 23 -7.21 -25.64 -31.52
N LEU A 24 -7.83 -25.79 -30.34
CA LEU A 24 -7.13 -25.80 -29.06
C LEU A 24 -6.17 -27.00 -28.97
N LEU A 25 -6.62 -28.19 -29.39
CA LEU A 25 -5.80 -29.40 -29.39
C LEU A 25 -4.65 -29.28 -30.39
N ARG A 26 -4.91 -28.78 -31.61
CA ARG A 26 -3.87 -28.53 -32.62
C ARG A 26 -2.80 -27.59 -32.11
N ASP A 27 -3.19 -26.46 -31.51
CA ASP A 27 -2.26 -25.47 -30.96
C ASP A 27 -1.48 -26.04 -29.77
N THR A 28 -2.13 -26.83 -28.92
CA THR A 28 -1.49 -27.53 -27.78
C THR A 28 -0.44 -28.54 -28.27
N PHE A 29 -0.76 -29.35 -29.29
CA PHE A 29 0.20 -30.28 -29.88
C PHE A 29 1.33 -29.55 -30.61
N SER A 30 1.06 -28.41 -31.26
CA SER A 30 2.09 -27.56 -31.85
C SER A 30 3.08 -27.04 -30.81
N ILE A 31 2.61 -26.67 -29.62
CA ILE A 31 3.46 -26.23 -28.50
C ILE A 31 4.28 -27.39 -27.92
N LEU A 32 3.66 -28.55 -27.72
CA LEU A 32 4.28 -29.68 -27.00
C LEU A 32 5.18 -30.56 -27.88
N LEU A 33 4.88 -30.70 -29.17
CA LEU A 33 5.52 -31.64 -30.10
C LEU A 33 6.25 -30.94 -31.26
N SER A 34 6.62 -29.67 -31.09
CA SER A 34 7.35 -28.93 -32.12
C SER A 34 8.71 -29.59 -32.43
N ASP A 35 8.83 -30.19 -33.61
CA ASP A 35 10.06 -30.81 -34.13
C ASP A 35 11.12 -29.78 -34.58
N GLN A 36 10.89 -28.48 -34.34
CA GLN A 36 11.86 -27.45 -34.70
C GLN A 36 13.11 -27.56 -33.82
N THR A 37 14.27 -27.75 -34.46
CA THR A 37 15.58 -27.75 -33.82
C THR A 37 16.01 -26.32 -33.48
N SER A 38 15.53 -25.80 -32.34
CA SER A 38 15.85 -24.45 -31.83
C SER A 38 17.17 -24.37 -31.05
N SER A 39 17.95 -25.46 -31.01
CA SER A 39 19.18 -25.58 -30.20
C SER A 39 20.18 -24.45 -30.48
N SER A 40 20.48 -24.14 -31.74
CA SER A 40 21.47 -23.10 -32.08
C SER A 40 21.01 -21.70 -31.66
N THR A 41 19.75 -21.35 -31.92
CA THR A 41 19.16 -20.06 -31.55
C THR A 41 19.03 -19.89 -30.03
N PHE A 42 18.80 -21.00 -29.31
CA PHE A 42 18.80 -21.05 -27.85
C PHE A 42 20.16 -20.74 -27.24
N PHE A 43 21.22 -21.40 -27.72
CA PHE A 43 22.56 -21.12 -27.21
C PHE A 43 23.02 -19.70 -27.55
N GLU A 44 22.66 -19.16 -28.73
CA GLU A 44 22.93 -17.77 -29.11
C GLU A 44 22.20 -16.77 -28.19
N ALA A 45 20.90 -16.95 -27.96
CA ALA A 45 20.13 -16.10 -27.05
C ALA A 45 20.65 -16.17 -25.61
N MET A 46 21.01 -17.37 -25.14
CA MET A 46 21.58 -17.57 -23.81
C MET A 46 22.93 -16.87 -23.65
N GLN A 47 23.79 -16.94 -24.68
CA GLN A 47 25.08 -16.26 -24.69
C GLN A 47 24.92 -14.74 -24.65
N ASN A 48 23.92 -14.18 -25.37
CA ASN A 48 23.60 -12.76 -25.31
C ASN A 48 23.07 -12.32 -23.94
N VAL A 49 22.22 -13.13 -23.29
CA VAL A 49 21.79 -12.87 -21.90
C VAL A 49 23.00 -12.87 -20.95
N TYR A 50 23.90 -13.84 -21.06
CA TYR A 50 25.08 -13.92 -20.21
C TYR A 50 26.05 -12.75 -20.42
N GLN A 51 26.30 -12.35 -21.68
CA GLN A 51 27.13 -11.18 -21.99
C GLN A 51 26.52 -9.88 -21.48
N SER A 52 25.20 -9.70 -21.62
CA SER A 52 24.51 -8.49 -21.10
C SER A 52 24.50 -8.39 -19.57
N ALA A 53 24.57 -9.53 -18.87
CA ALA A 53 24.73 -9.57 -17.41
C ALA A 53 26.15 -9.17 -16.96
N ARG A 54 27.19 -9.58 -17.71
CA ARG A 54 28.60 -9.28 -17.41
C ARG A 54 28.96 -7.80 -17.58
N ILE A 55 28.28 -7.09 -18.48
CA ILE A 55 28.55 -5.66 -18.77
C ILE A 55 28.14 -4.72 -17.61
N LYS A 56 27.36 -5.20 -16.63
CA LYS A 56 26.92 -4.40 -15.47
C LYS A 56 27.76 -4.56 -14.21
N ASP A 57 28.70 -5.50 -14.15
CA ASP A 57 29.40 -5.84 -12.91
C ASP A 57 30.89 -6.10 -13.15
N ASP A 58 31.67 -5.03 -13.27
CA ASP A 58 33.10 -5.05 -13.61
C ASP A 58 34.01 -5.36 -12.40
N HIS A 59 33.46 -5.93 -11.31
CA HIS A 59 34.20 -6.23 -10.07
C HIS A 59 34.23 -7.71 -9.63
N LEU A 60 33.71 -8.64 -10.43
CA LEU A 60 33.84 -10.07 -10.11
C LEU A 60 35.05 -10.69 -10.84
N LYS A 61 36.19 -10.69 -10.15
CA LYS A 61 37.31 -11.58 -10.46
C LYS A 61 36.86 -13.04 -10.43
N GLU A 62 37.40 -13.79 -11.38
CA GLU A 62 37.29 -15.23 -11.60
C GLU A 62 37.18 -16.05 -10.29
N ASN A 63 36.05 -16.75 -10.12
CA ASN A 63 35.99 -18.19 -9.82
C ASN A 63 34.58 -18.61 -9.38
N SER A 64 33.83 -19.25 -10.28
CA SER A 64 33.19 -20.56 -10.04
C SER A 64 32.24 -20.87 -11.20
N ASP A 65 32.52 -21.98 -11.87
CA ASP A 65 31.70 -22.62 -12.89
C ASP A 65 30.25 -22.79 -12.44
N TYR A 66 29.32 -22.05 -13.03
CA TYR A 66 27.89 -22.37 -13.00
C TYR A 66 27.48 -22.85 -14.39
N CYS A 67 27.84 -24.09 -14.71
CA CYS A 67 27.29 -24.79 -15.87
C CYS A 67 25.90 -25.33 -15.52
N LEU A 68 24.88 -25.00 -16.32
CA LEU A 68 23.56 -25.60 -16.21
C LEU A 68 23.65 -27.10 -16.50
N THR A 69 23.00 -27.93 -15.69
CA THR A 69 22.89 -29.37 -15.96
C THR A 69 21.95 -29.62 -17.14
N LEU A 70 22.08 -30.77 -17.80
CA LEU A 70 21.22 -31.14 -18.93
C LEU A 70 19.73 -31.18 -18.52
N GLU A 71 19.44 -31.57 -17.28
CA GLU A 71 18.09 -31.59 -16.70
C GLU A 71 17.51 -30.18 -16.49
N GLU A 72 18.34 -29.18 -16.22
CA GLU A 72 17.93 -27.78 -16.09
C GLU A 72 17.82 -27.08 -17.47
N LEU A 73 18.60 -27.52 -18.45
CA LEU A 73 18.58 -27.00 -19.82
C LEU A 73 17.34 -27.44 -20.60
N ASN A 74 16.88 -28.67 -20.42
CA ASN A 74 15.76 -29.22 -21.19
C ASN A 74 14.45 -28.43 -21.04
N PRO A 75 14.00 -28.04 -19.81
CA PRO A 75 12.82 -27.20 -19.64
C PRO A 75 12.95 -25.82 -20.30
N LEU A 76 14.14 -25.24 -20.31
CA LEU A 76 14.42 -23.93 -20.91
C LEU A 76 14.37 -23.99 -22.45
N ILE A 77 14.92 -25.06 -23.03
CA ILE A 77 14.82 -25.33 -24.46
C ILE A 77 13.36 -25.57 -24.85
N SER A 78 12.61 -26.34 -24.06
CA SER A 78 11.18 -26.59 -24.28
C SER A 78 10.34 -25.31 -24.15
N PHE A 79 10.64 -24.45 -23.19
CA PHE A 79 9.99 -23.13 -23.05
C PHE A 79 10.17 -22.30 -24.32
N VAL A 80 11.41 -22.23 -24.83
CA VAL A 80 11.72 -21.50 -26.05
C VAL A 80 11.04 -22.09 -27.28
N LYS A 81 10.94 -23.42 -27.39
CA LYS A 81 10.17 -24.07 -28.46
C LYS A 81 8.69 -23.71 -28.39
N GLY A 82 8.11 -23.72 -27.19
CA GLY A 82 6.69 -23.43 -26.98
C GLY A 82 6.27 -22.01 -27.37
N ILE A 83 7.12 -21.02 -27.12
CA ILE A 83 6.82 -19.61 -27.46
C ILE A 83 7.05 -19.26 -28.94
N GLN A 84 7.68 -20.14 -29.73
CA GLN A 84 7.91 -19.89 -31.16
C GLN A 84 6.65 -20.09 -32.00
N ASN A 85 5.78 -21.03 -31.60
CA ASN A 85 4.52 -21.32 -32.28
C ASN A 85 3.37 -21.46 -31.27
N PRO A 86 2.99 -20.38 -30.56
CA PRO A 86 1.99 -20.46 -29.48
C PRO A 86 0.55 -20.64 -30.00
N GLY A 87 0.31 -20.57 -31.31
CA GLY A 87 -1.03 -20.60 -31.87
C GLY A 87 -1.86 -19.43 -31.31
N GLN A 88 -3.07 -19.72 -30.82
CA GLN A 88 -3.93 -18.74 -30.15
C GLN A 88 -3.63 -18.57 -28.65
N PHE A 89 -2.66 -19.29 -28.08
CA PHE A 89 -2.32 -19.16 -26.66
C PHE A 89 -1.53 -17.87 -26.38
N GLU A 90 -1.88 -17.21 -25.27
CA GLU A 90 -1.15 -16.06 -24.75
C GLU A 90 -0.16 -16.49 -23.66
N LEU A 91 1.07 -15.99 -23.73
CA LEU A 91 2.07 -16.23 -22.70
C LEU A 91 1.80 -15.38 -21.46
N LEU A 92 1.29 -16.01 -20.40
CA LEU A 92 1.00 -15.33 -19.14
C LEU A 92 2.20 -15.24 -18.19
N PHE A 93 3.21 -16.10 -18.32
CA PHE A 93 4.44 -16.06 -17.53
C PHE A 93 5.67 -16.45 -18.38
N PRO A 94 6.79 -15.70 -18.30
CA PRO A 94 6.99 -14.48 -17.51
C PRO A 94 6.17 -13.30 -18.05
N SER A 95 5.52 -12.53 -17.15
CA SER A 95 4.60 -11.45 -17.53
C SER A 95 5.22 -10.07 -17.34
N ALA A 96 4.97 -9.17 -18.31
CA ALA A 96 5.15 -7.73 -18.14
C ALA A 96 3.89 -7.04 -17.57
N VAL A 97 2.83 -7.80 -17.29
CA VAL A 97 1.54 -7.26 -16.84
C VAL A 97 1.62 -6.85 -15.35
N PRO A 98 1.32 -5.59 -15.00
CA PRO A 98 1.46 -5.05 -13.64
C PRO A 98 0.70 -5.84 -12.55
N LYS A 99 -0.44 -6.44 -12.89
CA LYS A 99 -1.24 -7.25 -11.96
C LYS A 99 -0.54 -8.52 -11.48
N ILE A 100 0.28 -9.14 -12.33
CA ILE A 100 1.06 -10.35 -11.98
C ILE A 100 2.32 -9.97 -11.17
N HIS A 101 2.81 -8.74 -11.33
CA HIS A 101 3.91 -8.18 -10.52
C HIS A 101 3.58 -8.11 -9.03
N PHE A 102 2.31 -7.89 -8.67
CA PHE A 102 1.85 -7.89 -7.27
C PHE A 102 1.97 -9.27 -6.60
N LEU A 103 1.56 -10.34 -7.29
CA LEU A 103 1.74 -11.73 -6.84
C LEU A 103 3.22 -12.12 -6.77
N LEU A 104 4.02 -11.62 -7.71
CA LEU A 104 5.47 -11.82 -7.72
C LEU A 104 6.15 -11.10 -6.54
N HIS A 105 5.69 -9.91 -6.14
CA HIS A 105 6.19 -9.16 -4.98
C HIS A 105 6.01 -9.89 -3.65
N ASP A 106 4.87 -10.55 -3.43
CA ASP A 106 4.66 -11.39 -2.24
C ASP A 106 5.58 -12.63 -2.25
N LEU A 107 5.87 -13.19 -3.42
CA LEU A 107 6.84 -14.28 -3.59
C LEU A 107 8.30 -13.80 -3.44
N TYR A 108 8.63 -12.57 -3.88
CA TYR A 108 9.95 -11.93 -3.76
C TYR A 108 10.34 -11.65 -2.30
N ARG A 109 9.36 -11.41 -1.42
CA ARG A 109 9.59 -11.18 0.03
C ARG A 109 9.97 -12.45 0.79
N ILE A 110 9.69 -13.63 0.23
CA ILE A 110 9.83 -14.93 0.91
C ILE A 110 11.16 -15.63 0.58
N VAL A 111 11.84 -15.28 -0.52
CA VAL A 111 13.00 -16.05 -1.03
C VAL A 111 14.25 -15.18 -1.17
N ASN A 112 15.33 -15.62 -0.52
CA ASN A 112 16.61 -14.91 -0.44
C ASN A 112 17.33 -14.88 -1.82
N PRO A 113 17.71 -13.72 -2.39
CA PRO A 113 18.19 -13.61 -3.78
C PRO A 113 19.57 -14.24 -4.05
N GLY A 114 20.32 -14.59 -3.00
CA GLY A 114 21.77 -14.68 -3.14
C GLY A 114 22.39 -15.98 -3.63
N LYS A 115 21.69 -17.13 -3.74
CA LYS A 115 22.43 -18.41 -3.78
C LYS A 115 22.06 -19.58 -4.70
N LYS A 116 20.95 -19.62 -5.47
CA LYS A 116 20.71 -20.71 -6.46
C LYS A 116 19.74 -20.31 -7.59
N LEU A 117 19.90 -20.88 -8.80
CA LEU A 117 18.91 -20.86 -9.90
C LEU A 117 17.55 -21.46 -9.51
N ASN A 118 17.50 -22.17 -8.37
CA ASN A 118 16.27 -22.63 -7.72
C ASN A 118 15.43 -21.50 -7.07
N SER A 119 15.85 -20.24 -7.21
CA SER A 119 15.06 -19.08 -6.80
C SER A 119 14.15 -18.64 -7.95
N ILE A 120 12.84 -18.57 -7.68
CA ILE A 120 11.79 -18.11 -8.61
C ILE A 120 12.15 -16.75 -9.23
N LEU A 121 12.85 -15.89 -8.48
CA LEU A 121 13.35 -14.59 -8.92
C LEU A 121 14.40 -14.69 -10.04
N ALA A 122 15.40 -15.55 -9.86
CA ALA A 122 16.46 -15.76 -10.85
C ALA A 122 15.89 -16.38 -12.14
N LEU A 123 14.97 -17.34 -11.98
CA LEU A 123 14.29 -17.98 -13.10
C LEU A 123 13.37 -17.00 -13.85
N HIS A 124 12.60 -16.16 -13.14
CA HIS A 124 11.72 -15.17 -13.76
C HIS A 124 12.51 -14.12 -14.56
N TRP A 125 13.57 -13.56 -13.97
CA TRP A 125 14.45 -12.61 -14.66
C TRP A 125 15.13 -13.24 -15.87
N PHE A 126 15.64 -14.47 -15.72
CA PHE A 126 16.33 -15.20 -16.77
C PHE A 126 15.40 -15.55 -17.94
N LEU A 127 14.21 -16.11 -17.66
CA LEU A 127 13.20 -16.41 -18.68
C LEU A 127 12.70 -15.14 -19.38
N SER A 128 12.51 -14.03 -18.65
CA SER A 128 12.11 -12.74 -19.23
C SER A 128 13.19 -12.18 -20.17
N SER A 129 14.45 -12.31 -19.77
CA SER A 129 15.60 -11.83 -20.55
C SER A 129 15.81 -12.69 -21.80
N LEU A 130 15.69 -14.02 -21.67
CA LEU A 130 15.67 -14.94 -22.80
C LEU A 130 14.53 -14.62 -23.78
N PHE A 131 13.30 -14.46 -23.28
CA PHE A 131 12.14 -14.12 -24.10
C PHE A 131 12.36 -12.84 -24.91
N LYS A 132 12.93 -11.79 -24.30
CA LYS A 132 13.27 -10.54 -24.99
C LYS A 132 14.32 -10.72 -26.09
N GLN A 133 15.39 -11.49 -25.84
CA GLN A 133 16.40 -11.78 -26.86
C GLN A 133 15.80 -12.53 -28.05
N PHE A 134 14.91 -13.49 -27.78
CA PHE A 134 14.23 -14.25 -28.81
C PHE A 134 13.31 -13.42 -29.70
N GLN A 135 12.55 -12.48 -29.13
CA GLN A 135 11.75 -11.52 -29.91
C GLN A 135 12.61 -10.62 -30.80
N GLY A 136 13.84 -10.33 -30.38
CA GLY A 136 14.82 -9.59 -31.19
C GLY A 136 15.34 -10.40 -32.37
N ILE A 137 15.73 -11.67 -32.14
CA ILE A 137 16.31 -12.56 -33.15
C ILE A 137 15.28 -12.96 -34.23
N SER A 138 14.01 -13.23 -33.86
CA SER A 138 12.96 -13.63 -34.81
C SER A 138 12.51 -12.50 -35.76
N LYS A 139 12.62 -11.23 -35.32
CA LYS A 139 12.36 -10.06 -36.19
C LYS A 139 13.40 -9.90 -37.30
N VAL A 140 14.63 -10.38 -37.11
CA VAL A 140 15.69 -10.31 -38.12
C VAL A 140 15.49 -11.38 -39.20
N ALA A 141 14.97 -12.56 -38.85
CA ALA A 141 14.71 -13.64 -39.80
C ALA A 141 13.51 -13.37 -40.74
N SER A 142 12.51 -12.61 -40.28
CA SER A 142 11.29 -12.28 -41.03
C SER A 142 11.42 -11.10 -42.00
N ALA A 143 12.54 -10.37 -41.96
CA ALA A 143 12.82 -9.26 -42.88
C ALA A 143 13.32 -9.72 -44.27
N ASN A 144 13.68 -11.00 -44.44
CA ASN A 144 14.33 -11.53 -45.66
C ASN A 144 13.47 -12.54 -46.46
N LEU A 145 12.14 -12.35 -46.55
CA LEU A 145 11.29 -13.16 -47.44
C LEU A 145 10.39 -12.28 -48.35
N PRO A 146 10.33 -12.52 -49.69
CA PRO A 146 9.50 -11.73 -50.59
C PRO A 146 8.03 -12.07 -50.41
N LYS A 147 7.17 -11.06 -50.22
CA LYS A 147 5.71 -11.22 -50.13
C LYS A 147 5.12 -11.64 -51.48
N MET A 148 4.49 -12.81 -51.54
CA MET A 148 3.63 -13.25 -52.64
C MET A 148 2.15 -13.08 -52.29
N ILE A 149 1.40 -12.60 -53.28
CA ILE A 149 0.02 -12.13 -53.24
C ILE A 149 -0.99 -13.31 -53.27
N SER A 150 -2.14 -13.19 -52.59
CA SER A 150 -3.40 -13.80 -53.07
C SER A 150 -4.64 -12.95 -52.76
N TYR A 151 -5.35 -12.61 -53.85
CA TYR A 151 -6.75 -12.14 -53.98
C TYR A 151 -7.74 -13.18 -53.37
N SER A 152 -9.03 -12.97 -53.08
CA SER A 152 -10.15 -12.16 -53.61
C SER A 152 -11.24 -12.07 -52.48
N GLU A 153 -12.36 -11.33 -52.47
CA GLU A 153 -13.22 -10.77 -53.53
C GLU A 153 -14.25 -9.77 -52.94
N ARG A 154 -14.19 -8.54 -53.46
CA ARG A 154 -15.27 -7.61 -53.87
C ARG A 154 -16.68 -7.64 -53.23
N ASN A 155 -17.15 -6.45 -52.86
CA ASN A 155 -18.34 -5.87 -53.50
C ASN A 155 -18.19 -4.36 -53.71
N ASN A 156 -18.42 -3.95 -54.96
CA ASN A 156 -18.27 -2.59 -55.51
C ASN A 156 -19.55 -1.77 -55.36
N ILE A 157 -19.40 -0.48 -55.01
CA ILE A 157 -20.27 0.59 -55.53
C ILE A 157 -19.34 1.70 -56.04
N GLU A 158 -19.25 1.82 -57.37
CA GLU A 158 -18.67 2.93 -58.13
C GLU A 158 -19.51 4.22 -57.89
N LEU A 159 -19.04 5.47 -57.98
CA LEU A 159 -18.32 6.11 -59.09
C LEU A 159 -18.01 7.58 -58.71
N ARG A 160 -16.74 8.01 -58.79
CA ARG A 160 -16.23 9.15 -59.59
C ARG A 160 -15.00 9.85 -58.98
N VAL A 161 -13.98 9.89 -59.85
CA VAL A 161 -12.64 10.41 -59.71
C VAL A 161 -12.61 11.95 -59.73
N SER A 162 -11.77 12.55 -58.89
CA SER A 162 -11.13 13.85 -59.15
C SER A 162 -9.75 13.88 -58.47
N SER A 163 -8.72 13.71 -59.29
CA SER A 163 -7.33 14.21 -59.30
C SER A 163 -6.54 14.55 -58.01
N PRO A 164 -5.19 14.39 -58.04
CA PRO A 164 -4.35 14.33 -56.85
C PRO A 164 -4.04 15.72 -56.29
N VAL A 165 -4.44 15.96 -55.04
CA VAL A 165 -3.96 17.10 -54.26
C VAL A 165 -2.89 16.59 -53.30
N LYS A 166 -1.67 17.07 -53.55
CA LYS A 166 -0.46 17.06 -52.69
C LYS A 166 -0.74 16.62 -51.25
N GLU A 167 -0.09 15.53 -50.85
CA GLU A 167 0.16 15.21 -49.44
C GLU A 167 0.73 16.46 -48.76
N LYS A 168 -0.11 17.11 -47.96
CA LYS A 168 0.37 17.91 -46.84
C LYS A 168 0.46 16.97 -45.66
N ASP A 169 1.70 16.76 -45.25
CA ASP A 169 2.14 16.32 -43.93
C ASP A 169 1.08 16.67 -42.87
N LYS A 170 0.33 15.67 -42.39
CA LYS A 170 -0.59 15.86 -41.28
C LYS A 170 0.22 15.71 -39.99
N ASP A 171 0.42 16.85 -39.35
CA ASP A 171 1.09 17.08 -38.07
C ASP A 171 1.02 15.91 -37.08
N LYS A 172 2.21 15.52 -36.60
CA LYS A 172 2.44 14.72 -35.39
C LYS A 172 1.93 15.39 -34.09
N ASP A 173 1.46 16.64 -34.16
CA ASP A 173 1.01 17.47 -33.02
C ASP A 173 -0.46 17.26 -32.60
N THR A 174 -1.13 16.21 -33.08
CA THR A 174 -2.57 15.98 -32.86
C THR A 174 -2.92 14.94 -31.80
N LEU A 175 -1.95 14.22 -31.22
CA LEU A 175 -2.26 13.19 -30.22
C LEU A 175 -2.42 13.82 -28.81
N PRO A 176 -3.52 13.54 -28.08
CA PRO A 176 -3.77 14.08 -26.74
C PRO A 176 -2.92 13.36 -25.69
N HIS A 177 -1.60 13.47 -25.80
CA HIS A 177 -0.65 12.79 -24.92
C HIS A 177 0.11 13.77 -24.05
N ILE A 178 0.71 13.27 -22.97
CA ILE A 178 1.68 14.06 -22.21
C ILE A 178 3.04 13.95 -22.90
N ARG A 179 3.73 15.09 -23.00
CA ARG A 179 5.08 15.19 -23.57
C ARG A 179 6.12 14.59 -22.64
N GLN A 180 5.99 14.84 -21.34
CA GLN A 180 6.90 14.36 -20.31
C GLN A 180 6.24 14.41 -18.93
N ILE A 181 6.75 13.56 -18.04
CA ILE A 181 6.47 13.58 -16.60
C ILE A 181 7.75 14.04 -15.91
N ILE A 182 7.68 15.15 -15.20
CA ILE A 182 8.79 15.72 -14.45
C ILE A 182 8.57 15.41 -12.98
N THR A 183 9.56 14.81 -12.34
CA THR A 183 9.55 14.44 -10.92
C THR A 183 10.71 15.10 -10.18
N SER A 184 10.50 15.50 -8.93
CA SER A 184 11.55 15.99 -8.04
C SER A 184 11.36 15.43 -6.62
N PRO A 185 12.28 14.56 -6.12
CA PRO A 185 13.48 14.06 -6.82
C PRO A 185 13.13 13.22 -8.06
N HIS A 186 14.09 13.03 -8.96
CA HIS A 186 13.89 12.28 -10.20
C HIS A 186 13.52 10.82 -9.89
N LEU A 187 12.47 10.31 -10.53
CA LEU A 187 12.07 8.91 -10.49
C LEU A 187 12.38 8.20 -11.79
N ASP A 188 12.93 7.00 -11.67
CA ASP A 188 13.13 6.10 -12.79
C ASP A 188 11.84 5.32 -13.06
N LEU A 189 11.03 5.85 -13.98
CA LEU A 189 9.78 5.21 -14.37
C LEU A 189 10.05 3.92 -15.17
N ASN A 190 9.32 2.86 -14.82
CA ASN A 190 9.35 1.58 -15.50
C ASN A 190 7.97 1.28 -16.12
N PRO A 191 7.87 1.09 -17.45
CA PRO A 191 8.94 1.26 -18.43
C PRO A 191 9.38 2.72 -18.55
N ASN A 192 10.55 2.96 -19.16
CA ASN A 192 11.01 4.30 -19.49
C ASN A 192 9.88 5.08 -20.19
N PHE A 193 9.76 6.37 -19.86
CA PHE A 193 8.63 7.18 -20.30
C PHE A 193 8.44 7.15 -21.83
N ASP A 194 7.22 6.79 -22.27
CA ASP A 194 6.75 6.85 -23.65
C ASP A 194 5.32 7.39 -23.66
N PRO A 195 5.00 8.49 -24.38
CA PRO A 195 3.67 9.10 -24.37
C PRO A 195 2.48 8.16 -24.67
N ARG A 196 2.73 7.00 -25.31
CA ARG A 196 1.72 5.99 -25.62
C ARG A 196 1.39 5.09 -24.43
N ILE A 197 2.31 4.97 -23.48
CA ILE A 197 2.15 4.14 -22.27
C ILE A 197 1.40 4.95 -21.21
N LYS A 198 0.32 4.37 -20.69
CA LYS A 198 -0.59 5.03 -19.73
C LYS A 198 -0.38 4.60 -18.29
N GLU A 199 0.44 3.58 -18.04
CA GLU A 199 0.72 3.09 -16.68
C GLU A 199 2.22 2.93 -16.48
N TYR A 200 2.73 3.52 -15.38
CA TYR A 200 4.13 3.52 -15.00
C TYR A 200 4.28 3.02 -13.56
N TYR A 201 5.40 2.37 -13.29
CA TYR A 201 5.77 1.87 -11.98
C TYR A 201 7.15 2.38 -11.55
N THR A 202 7.34 2.59 -10.25
CA THR A 202 8.64 2.97 -9.66
C THR A 202 8.67 2.60 -8.19
N GLU A 203 9.85 2.30 -7.68
CA GLU A 203 10.12 2.05 -6.27
C GLU A 203 10.92 3.21 -5.68
N VAL A 204 10.68 3.53 -4.42
CA VAL A 204 11.35 4.61 -3.70
C VAL A 204 11.73 4.19 -2.28
N PRO A 205 12.87 4.66 -1.75
CA PRO A 205 13.35 4.26 -0.44
C PRO A 205 12.42 4.77 0.67
N PHE A 206 12.48 4.10 1.83
CA PHE A 206 11.72 4.46 3.03
C PHE A 206 11.82 5.96 3.36
N ASP A 207 12.99 6.60 3.29
CA ASP A 207 13.14 7.99 3.72
C ASP A 207 12.54 9.04 2.74
N LEU A 208 12.07 8.63 1.54
CA LEU A 208 11.43 9.55 0.60
C LEU A 208 9.94 9.76 0.96
N LEU A 209 9.64 10.87 1.65
CA LEU A 209 8.29 11.16 2.15
C LEU A 209 7.40 11.92 1.16
N THR A 210 8.01 12.75 0.32
CA THR A 210 7.27 13.60 -0.62
C THR A 210 7.95 13.64 -1.97
N ILE A 211 7.16 13.79 -3.03
CA ILE A 211 7.65 13.99 -4.38
C ILE A 211 6.85 15.06 -5.12
N LYS A 212 7.54 15.99 -5.78
CA LYS A 212 6.88 16.91 -6.70
C LYS A 212 6.68 16.25 -8.04
N ILE A 213 5.45 16.23 -8.54
CA ILE A 213 5.11 15.73 -9.87
C ILE A 213 4.55 16.88 -10.70
N ARG A 214 4.95 16.94 -11.96
CA ARG A 214 4.43 17.86 -12.97
C ARG A 214 4.30 17.10 -14.28
N ALA A 215 3.14 17.20 -14.92
CA ALA A 215 2.92 16.65 -16.24
C ALA A 215 2.78 17.79 -17.25
N GLU A 216 3.41 17.65 -18.42
CA GLU A 216 3.30 18.63 -19.48
C GLU A 216 2.57 18.02 -20.67
N PRO A 217 1.46 18.61 -21.13
CA PRO A 217 0.75 18.14 -22.32
C PRO A 217 1.60 18.37 -23.57
N MET A 218 1.42 17.50 -24.58
CA MET A 218 2.10 17.64 -25.87
C MET A 218 1.48 18.74 -26.73
N ASN A 219 0.15 18.89 -26.68
CA ASN A 219 -0.58 19.92 -27.41
C ASN A 219 -0.86 21.13 -26.49
N CYS A 220 -0.59 22.35 -27.00
CA CYS A 220 -0.87 23.61 -26.31
C CYS A 220 -2.36 23.86 -26.02
N GLN A 221 -3.26 23.17 -26.74
CA GLN A 221 -4.71 23.19 -26.50
C GLN A 221 -5.14 22.23 -25.39
N CYS A 222 -4.24 21.35 -24.92
CA CYS A 222 -4.51 20.46 -23.81
C CYS A 222 -3.95 21.03 -22.48
N GLU A 223 -4.54 20.61 -21.38
CA GLU A 223 -3.99 20.78 -20.03
C GLU A 223 -3.81 19.42 -19.37
N ALA A 224 -2.81 19.32 -18.49
CA ALA A 224 -2.60 18.16 -17.65
C ALA A 224 -2.89 18.55 -16.19
N HIS A 225 -3.80 17.81 -15.58
CA HIS A 225 -4.25 17.98 -14.21
C HIS A 225 -3.95 16.73 -13.40
N LEU A 226 -3.64 16.93 -12.14
CA LEU A 226 -3.33 15.88 -11.20
C LEU A 226 -4.57 15.45 -10.41
N ASP A 227 -4.82 14.14 -10.36
CA ASP A 227 -5.91 13.40 -9.70
C ASP A 227 -7.34 13.70 -10.14
N GLU A 228 -7.69 14.97 -10.36
CA GLU A 228 -9.04 15.44 -10.65
C GLU A 228 -9.03 16.34 -11.90
N ARG A 229 -10.18 16.49 -12.58
CA ARG A 229 -10.29 17.25 -13.84
C ARG A 229 -9.88 18.73 -13.71
N GLN A 230 -10.03 19.31 -12.52
CA GLN A 230 -9.61 20.68 -12.19
C GLN A 230 -8.45 20.69 -11.19
N GLY A 231 -7.71 19.59 -11.10
CA GLY A 231 -6.55 19.48 -10.24
C GLY A 231 -5.39 20.38 -10.68
N PRO A 232 -4.38 20.58 -9.82
CA PRO A 232 -3.20 21.36 -10.16
C PRO A 232 -2.39 20.68 -11.27
N SER A 233 -1.64 21.45 -12.07
CA SER A 233 -0.71 20.89 -13.08
C SER A 233 0.63 20.43 -12.49
N SER A 234 0.94 20.92 -11.29
CA SER A 234 2.07 20.46 -10.49
C SER A 234 1.71 20.47 -9.00
N ALA A 235 2.01 19.38 -8.32
CA ALA A 235 1.78 19.25 -6.89
C ALA A 235 2.87 18.40 -6.26
N HIS A 236 3.03 18.57 -4.96
CA HIS A 236 3.82 17.68 -4.15
C HIS A 236 2.93 16.61 -3.53
N TYR A 237 3.36 15.36 -3.64
CA TYR A 237 2.64 14.17 -3.24
C TYR A 237 3.26 13.58 -1.99
N PRO A 238 2.51 13.43 -0.89
CA PRO A 238 2.94 12.58 0.21
C PRO A 238 2.91 11.12 -0.24
N LEU A 239 3.99 10.40 0.04
CA LEU A 239 4.14 8.99 -0.29
C LEU A 239 3.98 8.18 0.99
N GLY A 240 2.83 7.54 1.19
CA GLY A 240 2.63 6.62 2.31
C GLY A 240 3.36 5.31 2.08
N LEU A 241 3.53 4.49 3.12
CA LEU A 241 4.14 3.17 2.98
C LEU A 241 3.35 2.29 2.00
N GLY A 242 4.06 1.53 1.16
CA GLY A 242 3.47 0.68 0.13
C GLY A 242 3.05 1.43 -1.14
N ILE A 243 1.91 1.03 -1.71
CA ILE A 243 1.46 1.47 -3.04
C ILE A 243 0.79 2.85 -3.00
N ASN A 244 1.39 3.84 -3.65
CA ASN A 244 0.78 5.14 -3.91
C ASN A 244 0.39 5.24 -5.37
N ILE A 245 -0.78 5.77 -5.66
CA ILE A 245 -1.27 5.93 -7.03
C ILE A 245 -1.49 7.41 -7.31
N VAL A 246 -0.83 7.92 -8.34
CA VAL A 246 -1.00 9.27 -8.86
C VAL A 246 -1.67 9.18 -10.22
N ILE A 247 -2.76 9.93 -10.41
CA ILE A 247 -3.48 9.98 -11.68
C ILE A 247 -3.17 11.30 -12.36
N ILE A 248 -2.84 11.26 -13.66
CA ILE A 248 -2.69 12.46 -14.50
C ILE A 248 -3.82 12.44 -15.52
N VAL A 249 -4.68 13.44 -15.47
CA VAL A 249 -5.82 13.64 -16.35
C VAL A 249 -5.45 14.71 -17.39
N VAL A 250 -5.52 14.37 -18.67
CA VAL A 250 -5.33 15.32 -19.77
C VAL A 250 -6.70 15.75 -20.29
N THR A 251 -6.94 17.06 -20.34
CA THR A 251 -8.18 17.70 -20.82
C THR A 251 -7.89 18.51 -22.08
N ASP A 252 -8.88 18.62 -22.96
CA ASP A 252 -8.82 19.49 -24.15
C ASP A 252 -9.65 20.76 -23.92
N LYS A 253 -9.06 21.93 -24.20
CA LYS A 253 -9.71 23.25 -24.08
C LYS A 253 -10.53 23.64 -25.32
N SER A 254 -10.34 22.95 -26.44
CA SER A 254 -10.94 23.34 -27.72
C SER A 254 -12.46 23.08 -27.77
N GLN A 255 -12.97 22.21 -26.89
CA GLN A 255 -14.38 21.86 -26.80
C GLN A 255 -15.04 22.58 -25.60
N SER A 256 -16.32 22.93 -25.72
CA SER A 256 -17.08 23.64 -24.66
C SER A 256 -17.27 22.83 -23.37
N VAL A 257 -16.86 21.55 -23.39
CA VAL A 257 -16.81 20.64 -22.27
C VAL A 257 -15.34 20.21 -22.12
N ASN A 258 -14.74 20.39 -20.93
CA ASN A 258 -13.40 19.88 -20.61
C ASN A 258 -13.40 18.35 -20.59
N ASP A 259 -13.45 17.75 -21.77
CA ASP A 259 -13.48 16.31 -21.94
C ASP A 259 -12.09 15.72 -21.66
N ILE A 260 -12.11 14.61 -20.93
CA ILE A 260 -10.88 13.88 -20.61
C ILE A 260 -10.43 13.15 -21.88
N VAL A 261 -9.30 13.57 -22.42
CA VAL A 261 -8.73 13.02 -23.66
C VAL A 261 -7.66 11.95 -23.41
N SER A 262 -7.08 11.90 -22.20
CA SER A 262 -6.19 10.81 -21.78
C SER A 262 -6.06 10.76 -20.26
N ILE A 263 -5.81 9.57 -19.73
CA ILE A 263 -5.50 9.35 -18.31
C ILE A 263 -4.20 8.54 -18.23
N TYR A 264 -3.28 8.99 -17.39
CA TYR A 264 -2.06 8.25 -17.04
C TYR A 264 -2.07 7.93 -15.56
N LYS A 265 -1.38 6.86 -15.20
CA LYS A 265 -1.29 6.36 -13.84
C LYS A 265 0.17 6.08 -13.50
N ILE A 266 0.64 6.66 -12.40
CA ILE A 266 1.96 6.37 -11.82
C ILE A 266 1.73 5.61 -10.52
N ILE A 267 2.27 4.39 -10.45
CA ILE A 267 2.24 3.53 -9.27
C ILE A 267 3.61 3.65 -8.61
N ILE A 268 3.65 4.27 -7.44
CA ILE A 268 4.87 4.51 -6.67
C ILE A 268 4.84 3.61 -5.44
N PHE A 269 5.71 2.61 -5.39
CA PHE A 269 5.87 1.76 -4.21
C PHE A 269 6.95 2.34 -3.29
N ARG A 270 6.54 2.78 -2.10
CA ARG A 270 7.46 3.23 -1.05
C ARG A 270 7.79 2.08 -0.13
N GLU A 271 9.07 1.80 0.02
CA GLU A 271 9.56 0.71 0.86
C GLU A 271 9.18 0.90 2.34
N ASP A 272 8.91 -0.23 3.00
CA ASP A 272 8.86 -0.31 4.47
C ASP A 272 10.27 -0.14 5.06
N ARG A 273 10.35 0.13 6.37
CA ARG A 273 11.63 0.16 7.06
C ARG A 273 12.34 -1.21 6.97
N PRO A 274 13.61 -1.28 6.53
CA PRO A 274 14.37 -2.53 6.48
C PRO A 274 14.36 -3.23 7.83
N SER A 275 13.95 -4.49 7.87
CA SER A 275 13.79 -5.26 9.12
C SER A 275 14.50 -6.60 9.03
N LEU A 276 15.48 -6.82 9.90
CA LEU A 276 16.17 -8.12 9.95
C LEU A 276 15.29 -9.19 10.62
N PRO A 277 15.46 -10.48 10.25
CA PRO A 277 14.86 -11.60 10.97
C PRO A 277 15.35 -11.65 12.43
N LEU A 278 14.57 -12.31 13.29
CA LEU A 278 14.84 -12.45 14.72
C LEU A 278 16.23 -13.05 15.00
N PHE A 279 16.87 -12.52 16.03
CA PHE A 279 18.13 -13.01 16.58
C PHE A 279 17.89 -13.59 17.98
N ASP A 280 18.65 -14.62 18.36
CA ASP A 280 18.60 -15.17 19.72
C ASP A 280 19.23 -14.20 20.73
N ASP A 281 20.29 -13.50 20.32
CA ASP A 281 20.96 -12.44 21.07
C ASP A 281 20.62 -11.06 20.49
N PHE A 282 19.93 -10.23 21.25
CA PHE A 282 19.57 -8.87 20.88
C PHE A 282 19.61 -7.94 22.08
N MET A 283 19.80 -6.65 21.83
CA MET A 283 19.62 -5.59 22.81
C MET A 283 18.32 -4.81 22.56
N LEU A 284 17.79 -4.21 23.61
CA LEU A 284 16.61 -3.35 23.52
C LEU A 284 17.04 -1.91 23.28
N CYS A 285 16.54 -1.33 22.21
CA CYS A 285 16.79 0.06 21.85
C CYS A 285 15.49 0.86 21.97
N GLY A 286 15.56 2.01 22.65
CA GLY A 286 14.46 2.94 22.86
C GLY A 286 14.68 4.26 22.14
N PHE A 287 13.61 4.95 21.75
CA PHE A 287 13.69 6.32 21.24
C PHE A 287 12.36 7.07 21.42
N VAL A 288 12.45 8.39 21.64
CA VAL A 288 11.30 9.30 21.67
C VAL A 288 11.08 9.96 20.32
N GLN A 289 12.17 10.35 19.65
CA GLN A 289 12.13 11.20 18.45
C GLN A 289 13.20 10.81 17.43
N ASP A 290 12.90 11.02 16.15
CA ASP A 290 13.83 10.82 15.04
C ASP A 290 14.82 12.01 14.98
N CYS A 291 16.10 11.75 14.70
CA CYS A 291 17.11 12.81 14.64
C CYS A 291 16.93 13.78 13.47
N GLY A 292 16.16 13.41 12.43
CA GLY A 292 15.75 14.34 11.38
C GLY A 292 14.70 15.35 11.83
N SER A 293 14.03 15.10 12.96
CA SER A 293 12.88 15.86 13.45
C SER A 293 12.93 15.99 14.98
N VAL A 294 13.87 16.77 15.50
CA VAL A 294 14.01 16.99 16.94
C VAL A 294 12.94 17.96 17.44
N ILE A 295 12.03 17.45 18.27
CA ILE A 295 10.90 18.14 18.91
C ILE A 295 11.27 18.61 20.32
N HIS A 296 11.99 17.79 21.06
CA HIS A 296 12.41 18.08 22.43
C HIS A 296 13.93 18.22 22.43
N PRO A 297 14.48 19.45 22.42
CA PRO A 297 15.92 19.66 22.38
C PRO A 297 16.66 19.04 23.58
N GLU A 298 15.97 18.93 24.71
CA GLU A 298 16.49 18.36 25.97
C GLU A 298 16.49 16.81 25.97
N GLU A 299 15.71 16.18 25.08
CA GLU A 299 15.63 14.72 24.97
C GLU A 299 16.58 14.21 23.88
N SER A 300 17.13 13.01 24.08
CA SER A 300 17.93 12.35 23.05
C SER A 300 17.10 12.06 21.78
N CYS A 301 17.77 12.00 20.63
CA CYS A 301 17.16 11.55 19.37
C CYS A 301 17.77 10.23 18.91
N GLY A 302 17.02 9.50 18.08
CA GLY A 302 17.45 8.22 17.53
C GLY A 302 17.49 7.11 18.58
N LEU A 303 17.94 5.93 18.17
CA LEU A 303 17.96 4.74 19.00
C LEU A 303 19.03 4.82 20.08
N GLN A 304 18.62 4.57 21.32
CA GLN A 304 19.49 4.50 22.50
C GLN A 304 19.34 3.16 23.20
N PRO A 305 20.42 2.56 23.73
CA PRO A 305 20.33 1.37 24.57
C PRO A 305 19.44 1.62 25.79
N LEU A 306 18.48 0.73 26.04
CA LEU A 306 17.68 0.78 27.26
C LEU A 306 18.42 0.15 28.43
N SER A 307 18.40 0.80 29.60
CA SER A 307 18.97 0.27 30.83
C SER A 307 18.10 -0.85 31.40
N ALA A 308 18.70 -1.73 32.21
CA ALA A 308 17.96 -2.80 32.90
C ALA A 308 16.88 -2.25 33.86
N GLU A 309 17.07 -1.04 34.39
CA GLU A 309 16.11 -0.36 35.26
C GLU A 309 14.82 0.01 34.52
N TYR A 310 14.88 0.22 33.20
CA TYR A 310 13.71 0.48 32.35
C TYR A 310 12.76 -0.72 32.26
N LEU A 311 13.24 -1.92 32.60
CA LEU A 311 12.48 -3.16 32.63
C LEU A 311 11.85 -3.46 34.01
N SER A 312 12.03 -2.58 34.99
CA SER A 312 11.50 -2.74 36.36
C SER A 312 9.99 -2.53 36.41
N GLN A 313 9.32 -3.12 37.41
CA GLN A 313 7.86 -3.12 37.51
C GLN A 313 7.25 -1.70 37.58
N PRO A 314 6.43 -1.29 36.60
CA PRO A 314 5.81 0.02 36.56
C PRO A 314 4.63 0.14 37.54
N GLN A 315 4.30 1.37 37.95
CA GLN A 315 3.11 1.64 38.75
C GLN A 315 1.85 1.71 37.87
N LEU A 316 0.72 1.21 38.37
CA LEU A 316 -0.59 1.41 37.73
C LEU A 316 -1.04 2.87 37.88
N LYS A 317 -0.73 3.71 36.88
CA LYS A 317 -1.10 5.12 36.80
C LYS A 317 -1.41 5.51 35.35
N THR A 318 -2.11 6.64 35.21
CA THR A 318 -2.23 7.46 33.98
C THR A 318 -0.87 7.58 33.27
N CYS A 319 -0.79 7.08 32.03
CA CYS A 319 0.42 7.20 31.22
C CYS A 319 0.37 8.40 30.29
N GLU A 320 1.36 9.28 30.41
CA GLU A 320 1.53 10.47 29.56
C GLU A 320 2.82 10.43 28.73
N VAL A 321 3.84 9.67 29.13
CA VAL A 321 5.16 9.63 28.49
C VAL A 321 5.59 8.18 28.25
N GLY A 322 6.31 7.93 27.15
CA GLY A 322 6.82 6.61 26.79
C GLY A 322 7.89 6.68 25.71
N ASP A 323 8.47 5.52 25.42
CA ASP A 323 9.49 5.33 24.40
C ASP A 323 9.01 4.28 23.39
N TRP A 324 9.39 4.46 22.12
CA TRP A 324 9.32 3.39 21.14
C TRP A 324 10.48 2.42 21.36
N VAL A 325 10.17 1.15 21.57
CA VAL A 325 11.15 0.10 21.87
C VAL A 325 11.20 -0.91 20.74
N VAL A 326 12.41 -1.22 20.27
CA VAL A 326 12.67 -2.17 19.19
C VAL A 326 13.89 -3.03 19.51
N PRO A 327 13.86 -4.35 19.24
CA PRO A 327 15.02 -5.21 19.40
C PRO A 327 15.99 -5.02 18.22
N CYS A 328 17.28 -4.88 18.52
CA CYS A 328 18.35 -4.68 17.53
C CYS A 328 19.62 -5.47 17.91
N LEU A 329 20.50 -5.69 16.94
CA LEU A 329 21.88 -6.09 17.24
C LEU A 329 22.73 -4.91 17.73
N SER A 330 22.43 -3.70 17.24
CA SER A 330 23.11 -2.47 17.66
C SER A 330 22.15 -1.29 17.59
N CYS A 331 22.06 -0.50 18.67
CA CYS A 331 21.29 0.75 18.65
C CYS A 331 21.91 1.84 17.76
N SER A 332 23.17 1.69 17.35
CA SER A 332 23.84 2.65 16.46
C SER A 332 23.49 2.44 14.98
N ASP A 333 22.94 1.29 14.60
CA ASP A 333 22.56 0.98 13.21
C ASP A 333 21.10 0.49 13.16
N ASN A 334 20.21 1.37 12.71
CA ASN A 334 18.78 1.11 12.62
C ASN A 334 18.41 -0.06 11.68
N ARG A 335 19.29 -0.43 10.74
CA ARG A 335 19.09 -1.56 9.82
C ARG A 335 19.22 -2.89 10.54
N THR A 336 19.85 -2.90 11.72
CA THR A 336 20.03 -4.12 12.53
C THR A 336 18.82 -4.47 13.39
N CYS A 337 17.77 -3.67 13.33
CA CYS A 337 16.58 -3.80 14.17
C CYS A 337 15.48 -4.62 13.49
N ASP A 338 14.68 -5.32 14.30
CA ASP A 338 13.43 -5.92 13.84
C ASP A 338 12.26 -4.96 14.07
N TRP A 339 12.05 -4.04 13.13
CA TRP A 339 10.96 -3.05 13.20
C TRP A 339 9.56 -3.66 13.13
N ARG A 340 9.43 -4.96 12.86
CA ARG A 340 8.13 -5.65 12.94
C ARG A 340 7.73 -5.92 14.39
N GLN A 341 8.67 -5.87 15.32
CA GLN A 341 8.48 -6.12 16.76
C GLN A 341 8.36 -4.84 17.59
N ILE A 342 8.50 -3.67 16.95
CA ILE A 342 8.46 -2.38 17.64
C ILE A 342 7.17 -2.17 18.45
N THR A 343 7.32 -1.62 19.65
CA THR A 343 6.20 -1.39 20.56
C THR A 343 6.35 -0.08 21.31
N TRP A 344 5.24 0.51 21.73
CA TRP A 344 5.25 1.68 22.60
C TRP A 344 5.30 1.24 24.06
N GLN A 345 6.29 1.70 24.81
CA GLN A 345 6.45 1.38 26.21
C GLN A 345 6.40 2.65 27.06
N PRO A 346 5.34 2.85 27.85
CA PRO A 346 5.26 3.98 28.78
C PRO A 346 6.35 3.96 29.85
N ARG A 347 6.82 5.15 30.26
CA ARG A 347 7.82 5.33 31.32
C ARG A 347 7.13 5.32 32.70
N ASN A 348 7.61 4.49 33.62
CA ASN A 348 7.19 4.46 35.04
C ASN A 348 5.68 4.27 35.30
N CYS A 349 4.90 3.90 34.29
CA CYS A 349 3.45 3.76 34.38
C CYS A 349 2.96 2.59 33.53
N GLN A 350 1.73 2.16 33.77
CA GLN A 350 1.08 1.10 33.01
C GLN A 350 -0.42 1.40 32.86
N TYR A 351 -0.91 1.42 31.61
CA TYR A 351 -2.34 1.39 31.31
C TYR A 351 -2.81 -0.07 31.11
N PRO A 352 -3.97 -0.47 31.67
CA PRO A 352 -4.48 -1.81 31.48
C PRO A 352 -4.99 -1.99 30.05
N VAL A 353 -4.57 -3.07 29.38
CA VAL A 353 -5.21 -3.54 28.14
C VAL A 353 -6.42 -4.37 28.57
N LEU A 354 -7.61 -3.79 28.44
CA LEU A 354 -8.86 -4.43 28.90
C LEU A 354 -9.20 -5.64 28.03
N ASN A 355 -9.59 -6.75 28.66
CA ASN A 355 -10.17 -7.87 27.91
C ASN A 355 -11.59 -7.51 27.43
N LYS A 356 -12.16 -8.33 26.53
CA LYS A 356 -13.49 -8.05 25.95
C LYS A 356 -14.57 -7.87 27.03
N PRO A 357 -14.78 -8.78 28.00
CA PRO A 357 -15.80 -8.60 29.03
C PRO A 357 -15.64 -7.30 29.83
N GLU A 358 -14.41 -6.94 30.22
CA GLU A 358 -14.13 -5.70 30.94
C GLU A 358 -14.46 -4.46 30.10
N LEU A 359 -14.07 -4.47 28.82
CA LEU A 359 -14.33 -3.37 27.91
C LEU A 359 -15.83 -3.23 27.64
N GLN A 360 -16.53 -4.33 27.34
CA GLN A 360 -17.98 -4.35 27.11
C GLN A 360 -18.74 -3.80 28.31
N LYS A 361 -18.38 -4.21 29.53
CA LYS A 361 -18.97 -3.66 30.75
C LYS A 361 -18.65 -2.17 30.94
N CYS A 362 -17.43 -1.74 30.60
CA CYS A 362 -17.03 -0.34 30.72
C CYS A 362 -17.85 0.59 29.80
N VAL A 363 -18.10 0.18 28.55
CA VAL A 363 -18.81 0.99 27.56
C VAL A 363 -20.31 0.73 27.51
N GLU A 364 -20.81 -0.18 28.35
CA GLU A 364 -22.22 -0.46 28.49
C GLU A 364 -23.00 0.83 28.82
N ARG A 365 -24.09 1.08 28.08
CA ARG A 365 -24.97 2.26 28.17
C ARG A 365 -24.32 3.60 27.83
N LYS A 366 -23.06 3.61 27.38
CA LYS A 366 -22.38 4.84 26.97
C LYS A 366 -22.74 5.26 25.55
N LYS A 367 -22.81 6.58 25.36
CA LYS A 367 -22.84 7.27 24.06
C LYS A 367 -21.48 7.88 23.79
N VAL A 368 -20.73 7.36 22.81
CA VAL A 368 -19.40 7.87 22.45
C VAL A 368 -19.48 8.63 21.13
N LEU A 369 -19.32 9.95 21.19
CA LEU A 369 -19.48 10.86 20.05
C LEU A 369 -18.09 11.30 19.59
N PHE A 370 -17.69 10.93 18.38
CA PHE A 370 -16.41 11.34 17.80
C PHE A 370 -16.62 12.53 16.85
N ILE A 371 -15.76 13.53 16.95
CA ILE A 371 -15.66 14.62 15.97
C ILE A 371 -14.19 14.86 15.63
N GLY A 372 -13.84 14.80 14.35
CA GLY A 372 -12.44 14.95 13.91
C GLY A 372 -12.13 14.37 12.54
N ASP A 373 -10.85 14.37 12.16
CA ASP A 373 -10.36 13.84 10.89
C ASP A 373 -10.37 12.29 10.82
N SER A 374 -9.66 11.75 9.83
CA SER A 374 -9.50 10.31 9.62
C SER A 374 -8.86 9.58 10.80
N THR A 375 -8.03 10.24 11.61
CA THR A 375 -7.41 9.70 12.82
C THR A 375 -8.47 9.36 13.87
N ASN A 376 -9.40 10.30 14.13
CA ASN A 376 -10.54 10.04 15.02
C ASN A 376 -11.44 8.92 14.50
N ARG A 377 -11.62 8.85 13.18
CA ARG A 377 -12.36 7.73 12.56
C ARG A 377 -11.66 6.39 12.78
N GLY A 378 -10.33 6.36 12.72
CA GLY A 378 -9.52 5.18 13.03
C GLY A 378 -9.70 4.71 14.47
N MET A 379 -9.69 5.63 15.44
CA MET A 379 -9.98 5.33 16.85
C MET A 379 -11.39 4.77 17.06
N MET A 380 -12.38 5.37 16.39
CA MET A 380 -13.77 4.89 16.43
C MET A 380 -13.87 3.44 15.93
N TYR A 381 -13.32 3.14 14.75
CA TYR A 381 -13.34 1.79 14.21
C TYR A 381 -12.60 0.79 15.09
N TYR A 382 -11.48 1.20 15.67
CA TYR A 382 -10.74 0.39 16.62
C TYR A 382 -11.58 0.05 17.87
N LEU A 383 -12.28 1.03 18.45
CA LEU A 383 -13.20 0.80 19.58
C LEU A 383 -14.32 -0.18 19.21
N ILE A 384 -14.97 0.00 18.06
CA ILE A 384 -16.04 -0.89 17.58
C ILE A 384 -15.51 -2.33 17.45
N GLU A 385 -14.36 -2.51 16.81
CA GLU A 385 -13.72 -3.82 16.64
C GLU A 385 -13.36 -4.44 17.99
N ARG A 386 -12.79 -3.67 18.93
CA ARG A 386 -12.41 -4.20 20.26
C ARG A 386 -13.60 -4.67 21.07
N VAL A 387 -14.73 -3.96 20.99
CA VAL A 387 -15.96 -4.25 21.74
C VAL A 387 -16.72 -5.44 21.14
N ASN A 388 -16.80 -5.51 19.82
CA ASN A 388 -17.58 -6.53 19.12
C ASN A 388 -16.73 -7.74 18.67
N GLU A 389 -15.40 -7.67 18.77
CA GLU A 389 -14.41 -8.56 18.14
C GLU A 389 -14.47 -8.65 16.61
N THR A 390 -15.40 -7.94 16.00
CA THR A 390 -15.59 -7.88 14.56
C THR A 390 -15.88 -6.44 14.15
N LEU A 391 -15.42 -6.10 12.95
CA LEU A 391 -15.75 -4.85 12.28
C LEU A 391 -16.56 -5.18 11.03
N GLN A 392 -17.88 -5.07 11.13
CA GLN A 392 -18.81 -5.46 10.07
C GLN A 392 -18.86 -4.46 8.91
N GLU A 393 -18.73 -3.18 9.24
CA GLU A 393 -18.85 -2.10 8.28
C GLU A 393 -17.67 -1.16 8.37
N TRP A 394 -17.12 -0.84 7.20
CA TRP A 394 -16.14 0.21 7.06
C TRP A 394 -16.46 1.05 5.83
N GLN A 395 -16.36 2.37 5.98
CA GLN A 395 -16.48 3.31 4.86
C GLN A 395 -15.50 4.46 5.06
N LYS A 396 -14.95 4.98 3.96
CA LYS A 396 -14.31 6.31 3.95
C LYS A 396 -15.41 7.37 4.10
N ALA A 397 -15.99 7.47 5.28
CA ALA A 397 -17.07 8.39 5.58
C ALA A 397 -16.50 9.81 5.74
N HIS A 398 -16.98 10.71 4.89
CA HIS A 398 -16.74 12.16 4.96
C HIS A 398 -17.94 12.91 5.56
N GLY A 399 -19.04 12.21 5.84
CA GLY A 399 -20.21 12.73 6.55
C GLY A 399 -20.41 12.07 7.92
N MET A 400 -21.52 12.39 8.58
CA MET A 400 -21.86 11.80 9.87
C MET A 400 -22.19 10.30 9.78
N LYS A 401 -21.78 9.53 10.78
CA LYS A 401 -22.08 8.11 10.95
C LYS A 401 -22.62 7.82 12.34
N PHE A 402 -23.52 6.86 12.41
CA PHE A 402 -24.21 6.45 13.63
C PHE A 402 -24.24 4.94 13.69
N TYR A 403 -23.82 4.38 14.83
CA TYR A 403 -23.73 2.96 15.09
C TYR A 403 -24.54 2.66 16.35
N HIS A 404 -25.69 2.03 16.15
CA HIS A 404 -26.63 1.69 17.24
C HIS A 404 -26.44 0.28 17.78
N ASN A 405 -25.86 -0.64 16.99
CA ASN A 405 -25.75 -2.06 17.31
C ASN A 405 -24.36 -2.44 17.86
N VAL A 406 -23.66 -1.50 18.51
CA VAL A 406 -22.36 -1.79 19.15
C VAL A 406 -22.61 -2.37 20.53
N ASN A 407 -21.79 -3.33 20.96
CA ASN A 407 -21.91 -4.00 22.25
C ASN A 407 -23.31 -4.62 22.47
N ASN A 408 -23.79 -5.39 21.48
CA ASN A 408 -25.16 -5.94 21.46
C ASN A 408 -26.26 -4.88 21.65
N GLY A 409 -26.05 -3.68 21.10
CA GLY A 409 -27.01 -2.57 21.19
C GLY A 409 -26.96 -1.78 22.49
N SER A 410 -26.04 -2.12 23.41
CA SER A 410 -25.90 -1.40 24.67
C SER A 410 -25.00 -0.17 24.59
N THR A 411 -24.26 0.02 23.50
CA THR A 411 -23.36 1.17 23.30
C THR A 411 -23.72 1.89 22.01
N PHE A 412 -23.87 3.20 22.08
CA PHE A 412 -24.09 4.04 20.90
C PHE A 412 -22.79 4.75 20.53
N ILE A 413 -22.44 4.74 19.25
CA ILE A 413 -21.27 5.45 18.74
C ILE A 413 -21.68 6.33 17.57
N SER A 414 -21.23 7.58 17.54
CA SER A 414 -21.39 8.46 16.38
C SER A 414 -20.06 9.08 15.98
N TYR A 415 -19.96 9.52 14.73
CA TYR A 415 -18.79 10.18 14.18
C TYR A 415 -19.19 11.30 13.24
N SER A 416 -18.49 12.43 13.31
CA SER A 416 -18.58 13.55 12.37
C SER A 416 -17.19 13.92 11.86
N TYR A 417 -17.01 13.93 10.54
CA TYR A 417 -15.74 14.34 9.93
C TYR A 417 -15.58 15.86 10.04
N TYR A 418 -14.49 16.31 10.65
CA TYR A 418 -14.14 17.73 10.74
C TYR A 418 -12.62 17.93 10.73
N PRO A 419 -12.09 18.95 10.02
CA PRO A 419 -12.81 19.89 9.15
C PRO A 419 -13.02 19.32 7.74
N GLN A 420 -14.07 19.78 7.05
CA GLN A 420 -14.48 19.24 5.73
C GLN A 420 -13.69 19.89 4.59
N PHE A 421 -12.45 19.44 4.37
CA PHE A 421 -11.50 20.07 3.45
C PHE A 421 -11.94 20.11 1.98
N TRP A 422 -12.84 19.22 1.55
CA TRP A 422 -13.40 19.20 0.20
C TRP A 422 -14.45 20.29 -0.05
N ILE A 423 -14.90 20.99 0.99
CA ILE A 423 -15.79 22.15 0.87
C ILE A 423 -14.93 23.42 0.74
N ASN A 424 -15.40 24.41 0.00
CA ASN A 424 -14.73 25.71 -0.08
C ASN A 424 -14.68 26.39 1.29
N VAL A 425 -13.58 27.10 1.59
CA VAL A 425 -13.35 27.72 2.91
C VAL A 425 -14.53 28.58 3.39
N SER A 426 -15.14 29.35 2.50
CA SER A 426 -16.30 30.21 2.81
C SER A 426 -17.61 29.46 3.09
N GLN A 427 -17.68 28.18 2.74
CA GLN A 427 -18.85 27.31 2.91
C GLN A 427 -18.62 26.19 3.94
N ARG A 428 -17.40 26.09 4.49
CA ARG A 428 -17.08 25.07 5.48
C ARG A 428 -17.83 25.39 6.77
N PRO A 429 -18.50 24.39 7.39
CA PRO A 429 -19.07 24.60 8.71
C PRO A 429 -17.95 24.93 9.70
N THR A 430 -18.25 25.81 10.65
CA THR A 430 -17.46 26.05 11.84
C THR A 430 -17.41 24.79 12.72
N PHE A 431 -16.49 24.76 13.69
CA PHE A 431 -16.43 23.64 14.62
C PHE A 431 -17.71 23.54 15.45
N GLU A 432 -18.22 24.70 15.88
CA GLU A 432 -19.44 24.87 16.65
C GLU A 432 -20.65 24.30 15.88
N GLU A 433 -20.85 24.70 14.62
CA GLU A 433 -21.95 24.18 13.79
C GLU A 433 -21.84 22.66 13.59
N ALA A 434 -20.63 22.14 13.35
CA ALA A 434 -20.41 20.71 13.17
C ALA A 434 -20.68 19.92 14.47
N LEU A 435 -20.29 20.48 15.62
CA LEU A 435 -20.54 19.89 16.93
C LEU A 435 -22.03 19.93 17.29
N GLU A 436 -22.70 21.05 17.10
CA GLU A 436 -24.14 21.19 17.34
C GLU A 436 -24.95 20.18 16.53
N GLN A 437 -24.62 20.01 15.25
CA GLN A 437 -25.25 18.99 14.40
C GLN A 437 -25.02 17.57 14.91
N LEU A 438 -23.81 17.26 15.37
CA LEU A 438 -23.48 15.95 15.95
C LEU A 438 -24.28 15.71 17.24
N LEU A 439 -24.33 16.70 18.14
CA LEU A 439 -25.05 16.61 19.41
C LEU A 439 -26.55 16.46 19.18
N PHE A 440 -27.14 17.29 18.32
CA PHE A 440 -28.55 17.25 17.98
C PHE A 440 -28.96 15.89 17.41
N ARG A 441 -28.19 15.35 16.46
CA ARG A 441 -28.48 14.05 15.84
C ARG A 441 -28.18 12.84 16.73
N SER A 442 -27.43 13.04 17.82
CA SER A 442 -27.09 11.97 18.78
C SER A 442 -28.04 11.90 19.98
N GLN A 443 -29.07 12.76 20.02
CA GLN A 443 -30.07 12.79 21.08
C GLN A 443 -30.80 11.44 21.26
N PRO A 444 -31.28 11.11 22.48
CA PRO A 444 -31.18 11.91 23.71
C PRO A 444 -29.78 11.84 24.34
N LEU A 445 -29.24 12.96 24.80
CA LEU A 445 -27.93 13.00 25.49
C LEU A 445 -28.12 13.34 26.96
N GLU A 446 -27.32 12.72 27.83
CA GLU A 446 -27.29 12.99 29.26
C GLU A 446 -26.01 13.74 29.61
N ASN A 447 -26.08 14.76 30.46
CA ASN A 447 -24.91 15.45 30.98
C ASN A 447 -24.29 14.65 32.15
N THR A 448 -23.86 13.43 31.86
CA THR A 448 -23.27 12.47 32.81
C THR A 448 -22.05 11.80 32.18
N GLY A 449 -21.30 11.00 32.93
CA GLY A 449 -20.22 10.17 32.39
C GLY A 449 -20.67 9.09 31.38
N GLN A 450 -21.97 8.98 31.10
CA GLN A 450 -22.51 8.13 30.04
C GLN A 450 -22.39 8.76 28.65
N THR A 451 -22.31 10.09 28.54
CA THR A 451 -22.04 10.77 27.27
C THR A 451 -20.57 11.17 27.21
N ILE A 452 -19.85 10.59 26.25
CA ILE A 452 -18.43 10.85 26.03
C ILE A 452 -18.27 11.56 24.70
N LEU A 453 -17.70 12.75 24.72
CA LEU A 453 -17.33 13.49 23.51
C LEU A 453 -15.81 13.35 23.27
N VAL A 454 -15.44 12.76 22.14
CA VAL A 454 -14.05 12.58 21.71
C VAL A 454 -13.77 13.56 20.58
N ILE A 455 -13.06 14.63 20.90
CA ILE A 455 -12.62 15.67 19.96
C ILE A 455 -11.17 15.38 19.59
N GLY A 456 -10.85 15.40 18.31
CA GLY A 456 -9.47 15.26 17.85
C GLY A 456 -9.34 15.47 16.35
N GLY A 457 -8.17 15.18 15.80
CA GLY A 457 -7.98 15.18 14.35
C GLY A 457 -8.05 16.57 13.70
N VAL A 458 -7.23 17.51 14.15
CA VAL A 458 -7.02 18.80 13.48
C VAL A 458 -5.57 18.86 13.00
N GLN A 459 -5.30 18.04 11.98
CA GLN A 459 -4.11 18.00 11.11
C GLN A 459 -2.87 18.82 11.56
N TRP A 460 -2.10 18.28 12.52
CA TRP A 460 -0.82 18.86 12.96
C TRP A 460 0.31 18.72 11.93
N LEU A 461 0.18 17.79 10.98
CA LEU A 461 1.13 17.56 9.87
C LEU A 461 0.34 17.53 8.56
N ASN A 462 0.13 18.71 7.99
CA ASN A 462 -0.42 18.82 6.63
C ASN A 462 0.70 18.63 5.59
N PHE A 463 0.34 18.70 4.31
CA PHE A 463 1.33 18.58 3.23
C PHE A 463 2.46 19.62 3.36
N SER A 464 2.14 20.88 3.66
CA SER A 464 3.14 21.93 3.85
C SER A 464 4.12 21.58 4.97
N HIS A 465 3.63 21.03 6.08
CA HIS A 465 4.48 20.61 7.20
C HIS A 465 5.43 19.47 6.84
N LEU A 466 5.02 18.53 5.96
CA LEU A 466 5.92 17.45 5.49
C LEU A 466 7.03 17.97 4.58
N HIS A 467 6.74 19.01 3.79
CA HIS A 467 7.72 19.64 2.91
C HIS A 467 8.70 20.52 3.71
N ILE A 468 8.24 21.08 4.82
CA ILE A 468 8.99 22.01 5.66
C ILE A 468 9.24 21.39 7.04
N ILE A 469 9.60 20.09 7.09
CA ILE A 469 10.22 19.45 8.27
C ILE A 469 11.62 20.05 8.45
N GLN A 470 11.67 21.35 8.71
CA GLN A 470 12.78 22.11 9.22
C GLN A 470 12.61 22.17 10.73
N LYS A 471 13.74 22.21 11.44
CA LYS A 471 13.77 22.16 12.91
C LYS A 471 12.90 23.24 13.57
N GLU A 472 12.75 24.42 12.95
CA GLU A 472 12.02 25.55 13.54
C GLU A 472 10.49 25.40 13.50
N GLU A 473 9.92 24.88 12.40
CA GLU A 473 8.46 24.73 12.28
C GLU A 473 7.91 23.62 13.19
N ILE A 474 8.66 22.53 13.36
CA ILE A 474 8.27 21.43 14.26
C ILE A 474 8.20 21.90 15.72
N GLN A 475 9.12 22.78 16.11
CA GLN A 475 9.12 23.36 17.46
C GLN A 475 7.90 24.26 17.71
N ASN A 476 7.46 24.99 16.69
CA ASN A 476 6.25 25.80 16.77
C ASN A 476 5.01 24.92 16.86
N LEU A 477 4.89 23.89 16.02
CA LEU A 477 3.80 22.92 16.08
C LEU A 477 3.70 22.24 17.45
N TRP A 478 4.85 21.90 18.04
CA TRP A 478 4.90 21.33 19.38
C TRP A 478 4.42 22.32 20.46
N LYS A 479 4.84 23.59 20.39
CA LYS A 479 4.38 24.64 21.32
C LYS A 479 2.86 24.85 21.22
N GLU A 480 2.32 24.85 20.00
CA GLU A 480 0.88 24.94 19.77
C GLU A 480 0.14 23.74 20.35
N ASN A 481 0.62 22.52 20.11
CA ASN A 481 0.06 21.30 20.70
C ASN A 481 0.07 21.39 22.24
N LEU A 482 1.17 21.81 22.85
CA LEU A 482 1.27 21.96 24.30
C LEU A 482 0.29 23.00 24.84
N ALA A 483 0.12 24.14 24.16
CA ALA A 483 -0.85 25.16 24.52
C ALA A 483 -2.28 24.61 24.50
N ILE A 484 -2.62 23.81 23.50
CA ILE A 484 -3.95 23.18 23.35
C ILE A 484 -4.18 22.13 24.43
N LEU A 485 -3.20 21.26 24.69
CA LEU A 485 -3.27 20.28 25.78
C LEU A 485 -3.45 20.94 27.15
N ASN A 486 -2.69 22.00 27.43
CA ASN A 486 -2.78 22.73 28.70
C ASN A 486 -4.12 23.45 28.85
N THR A 487 -4.62 24.06 27.76
CA THR A 487 -5.93 24.72 27.74
C THR A 487 -7.06 23.72 27.96
N ALA A 488 -7.03 22.57 27.28
CA ALA A 488 -8.01 21.52 27.47
C ALA A 488 -8.01 20.99 28.92
N LYS A 489 -6.82 20.72 29.48
CA LYS A 489 -6.67 20.35 30.91
C LYS A 489 -7.22 21.42 31.84
N HIS A 490 -6.99 22.70 31.55
CA HIS A 490 -7.51 23.83 32.34
C HIS A 490 -9.04 23.88 32.36
N TYR A 491 -9.69 23.55 31.25
CA TYR A 491 -11.15 23.43 31.15
C TYR A 491 -11.70 22.08 31.67
N GLY A 492 -10.85 21.22 32.24
CA GLY A 492 -11.26 19.95 32.84
C GLY A 492 -11.43 18.78 31.87
N TYR A 493 -10.93 18.89 30.63
CA TYR A 493 -10.95 17.79 29.66
C TYR A 493 -9.79 16.82 29.89
N GLU A 494 -10.07 15.52 29.71
CA GLU A 494 -9.04 14.50 29.55
C GLU A 494 -8.36 14.66 28.19
N VAL A 495 -7.04 14.50 28.14
CA VAL A 495 -6.25 14.66 26.92
C VAL A 495 -5.41 13.42 26.61
N VAL A 496 -5.30 13.10 25.33
CA VAL A 496 -4.39 12.09 24.81
C VAL A 496 -3.39 12.81 23.92
N ASP A 497 -2.14 12.91 24.37
CA ASP A 497 -1.08 13.48 23.54
C ASP A 497 -0.67 12.49 22.46
N THR A 498 -1.26 12.65 21.27
CA THR A 498 -0.91 11.85 20.10
C THR A 498 0.33 12.35 19.39
N PHE A 499 0.76 13.59 19.65
CA PHE A 499 1.85 14.24 18.92
C PHE A 499 3.18 13.55 19.20
N ILE A 500 3.51 13.30 20.47
CA ILE A 500 4.76 12.63 20.87
C ILE A 500 4.88 11.25 20.21
N ILE A 501 3.81 10.45 20.26
CA ILE A 501 3.78 9.09 19.72
C ILE A 501 3.97 9.10 18.19
N THR A 502 3.28 10.03 17.54
CA THR A 502 3.23 10.15 16.08
C THR A 502 4.53 10.71 15.52
N MET A 503 5.04 11.79 16.13
CA MET A 503 6.15 12.54 15.57
C MET A 503 7.49 11.81 15.72
N GLY A 504 7.64 10.94 16.72
CA GLY A 504 8.77 10.02 16.78
C GLY A 504 8.84 9.03 15.61
N ARG A 505 7.71 8.77 14.94
CA ARG A 505 7.60 7.84 13.81
C ARG A 505 6.88 8.47 12.61
N TYR A 506 7.07 9.78 12.43
CA TYR A 506 6.37 10.56 11.40
C TYR A 506 6.58 10.03 9.97
N LYS A 507 7.68 9.30 9.72
CA LYS A 507 7.97 8.68 8.43
C LYS A 507 7.04 7.50 8.10
N GLU A 508 6.33 6.94 9.06
CA GLU A 508 5.60 5.67 8.86
C GLU A 508 4.12 5.84 8.55
N PHE A 509 3.72 7.01 8.06
CA PHE A 509 2.35 7.20 7.62
C PHE A 509 2.03 6.27 6.44
N LEU A 510 0.80 5.79 6.46
CA LEU A 510 0.19 4.95 5.45
C LEU A 510 -0.43 5.79 4.34
N GLN A 511 -0.86 5.12 3.28
CA GLN A 511 -1.40 5.74 2.07
C GLN A 511 -2.61 6.64 2.38
N GLY A 512 -2.61 7.85 1.81
CA GLY A 512 -3.65 8.84 2.01
C GLY A 512 -3.37 10.13 1.27
N LYS A 513 -4.35 11.03 1.23
CA LYS A 513 -4.16 12.41 0.72
C LYS A 513 -3.38 13.30 1.70
N CYS A 514 -3.06 12.81 2.91
CA CYS A 514 -2.19 13.47 3.90
C CYS A 514 -1.14 12.48 4.43
N GLY A 515 0.00 12.98 4.92
CA GLY A 515 0.96 12.16 5.69
C GLY A 515 0.63 12.04 7.17
N CYS A 516 -0.67 11.97 7.48
CA CYS A 516 -1.22 11.91 8.82
C CYS A 516 -1.92 10.57 9.11
N HIS A 517 -2.00 9.68 8.13
CA HIS A 517 -2.69 8.41 8.24
C HIS A 517 -1.81 7.36 8.90
N PHE A 518 -2.04 7.04 10.16
CA PHE A 518 -1.32 5.96 10.86
C PHE A 518 -2.18 4.72 11.12
N HIS A 519 -3.29 4.61 10.40
CA HIS A 519 -4.18 3.46 10.41
C HIS A 519 -4.64 3.09 9.00
N GLU A 520 -4.92 1.81 8.80
CA GLU A 520 -5.59 1.27 7.64
C GLU A 520 -6.72 0.33 8.10
N VAL A 521 -7.76 0.21 7.29
CA VAL A 521 -8.76 -0.84 7.50
C VAL A 521 -8.71 -1.76 6.29
N VAL A 522 -8.35 -3.01 6.56
CA VAL A 522 -8.16 -4.05 5.54
C VAL A 522 -9.30 -5.05 5.58
N LYS A 523 -9.56 -5.74 4.47
CA LYS A 523 -10.47 -6.89 4.49
C LYS A 523 -9.79 -8.06 5.21
N SER A 524 -10.53 -8.77 6.06
CA SER A 524 -10.00 -9.95 6.73
C SER A 524 -9.82 -11.10 5.74
N LYS A 525 -8.78 -11.92 5.97
CA LYS A 525 -8.34 -12.99 5.04
C LYS A 525 -9.37 -14.10 4.78
N ALA A 526 -10.51 -14.11 5.47
CA ALA A 526 -11.55 -15.14 5.30
C ALA A 526 -12.51 -14.89 4.12
N SER A 527 -12.46 -13.73 3.47
CA SER A 527 -13.30 -13.43 2.29
C SER A 527 -12.76 -14.00 0.97
N GLU A 528 -11.53 -14.54 0.93
CA GLU A 528 -10.94 -15.11 -0.28
C GLU A 528 -10.68 -16.61 -0.05
N LYS A 529 -11.48 -17.46 -0.69
CA LYS A 529 -11.19 -18.89 -0.85
C LYS A 529 -9.92 -19.03 -1.70
N ILE A 530 -8.76 -18.93 -1.06
CA ILE A 530 -7.48 -19.29 -1.65
C ILE A 530 -6.89 -20.42 -0.80
N PHE A 531 -6.45 -21.47 -1.50
CA PHE A 531 -5.94 -22.73 -0.98
C PHE A 531 -4.99 -22.55 0.23
N PRO A 532 -5.13 -23.35 1.29
CA PRO A 532 -4.34 -23.20 2.50
C PRO A 532 -2.92 -23.73 2.28
N ILE A 533 -2.01 -22.88 1.84
CA ILE A 533 -0.62 -23.04 2.26
C ILE A 533 -0.57 -22.46 3.66
N ALA A 534 -0.75 -23.34 4.65
CA ALA A 534 -0.48 -23.06 6.04
C ALA A 534 1.00 -22.69 6.20
N THR A 535 1.34 -21.42 5.97
CA THR A 535 2.55 -20.82 6.53
C THR A 535 2.20 -20.44 7.96
N THR A 536 2.57 -21.30 8.87
CA THR A 536 2.64 -21.08 10.31
C THR A 536 3.52 -19.85 10.59
N PHE A 537 2.94 -18.66 10.57
CA PHE A 537 3.58 -17.43 11.07
C PHE A 537 3.00 -17.03 12.42
N SER A 538 2.97 -17.95 13.37
CA SER A 538 3.03 -17.61 14.78
C SER A 538 4.50 -17.32 15.15
N ARG A 539 5.08 -16.24 14.62
CA ARG A 539 6.38 -15.77 15.11
C ARG A 539 6.20 -15.32 16.56
N PRO A 540 6.94 -15.87 17.53
CA PRO A 540 6.78 -15.48 18.92
C PRO A 540 7.11 -13.99 19.06
N TYR A 541 6.20 -13.23 19.66
CA TYR A 541 6.44 -11.84 20.04
C TYR A 541 7.51 -11.81 21.13
N VAL A 542 8.76 -11.58 20.73
CA VAL A 542 9.95 -11.77 21.58
C VAL A 542 10.01 -10.75 22.71
N LEU A 543 9.54 -9.53 22.45
CA LEU A 543 9.39 -8.50 23.48
C LEU A 543 8.34 -8.86 24.55
N GLY A 544 7.51 -9.88 24.32
CA GLY A 544 6.47 -10.31 25.25
C GLY A 544 7.00 -10.82 26.59
N LYS A 545 8.27 -11.26 26.64
CA LYS A 545 8.94 -11.64 27.89
C LYS A 545 9.25 -10.43 28.79
N TYR A 546 9.39 -9.24 28.20
CA TYR A 546 9.74 -8.00 28.88
C TYR A 546 8.50 -7.15 29.17
N PHE A 547 7.51 -7.17 28.27
CA PHE A 547 6.33 -6.30 28.35
C PHE A 547 5.03 -7.11 28.24
N ASN A 548 4.55 -7.63 29.38
CA ASN A 548 3.36 -8.50 29.45
C ASN A 548 2.09 -7.86 28.85
N ASN A 549 1.87 -6.56 29.06
CA ASN A 549 0.71 -5.87 28.46
C ASN A 549 0.77 -5.86 26.93
N GLN A 550 1.96 -5.66 26.37
CA GLN A 550 2.15 -5.65 24.93
C GLN A 550 2.01 -7.05 24.33
N SER A 551 2.41 -8.10 25.08
CA SER A 551 2.13 -9.48 24.67
C SER A 551 0.62 -9.77 24.58
N ASN A 552 -0.15 -9.31 25.56
CA ASN A 552 -1.61 -9.48 25.55
C ASN A 552 -2.26 -8.72 24.39
N LEU A 553 -1.78 -7.51 24.13
CA LEU A 553 -2.26 -6.70 23.03
C LEU A 553 -1.92 -7.31 21.65
N ALA A 554 -0.69 -7.82 21.47
CA ALA A 554 -0.29 -8.51 20.24
C ALA A 554 -1.11 -9.79 20.00
N LYS A 555 -1.42 -10.56 21.06
CA LYS A 555 -2.31 -11.73 20.98
C LYS A 555 -3.72 -11.33 20.54
N LEU A 556 -4.29 -10.27 21.13
CA LEU A 556 -5.60 -9.74 20.75
C LEU A 556 -5.65 -9.37 19.26
N GLN A 557 -4.62 -8.68 18.75
CA GLN A 557 -4.55 -8.34 17.33
C GLN A 557 -4.46 -9.56 16.41
N ALA A 558 -3.69 -10.57 16.79
CA ALA A 558 -3.60 -11.81 16.02
C ALA A 558 -4.97 -12.50 15.93
N VAL A 559 -5.78 -12.46 16.99
CA VAL A 559 -7.16 -12.96 16.99
C VAL A 559 -8.02 -12.18 16.02
N TYR A 560 -7.99 -10.84 16.04
CA TYR A 560 -8.79 -10.03 15.12
C TYR A 560 -8.39 -10.25 13.66
N ALA A 561 -7.10 -10.28 13.35
CA ALA A 561 -6.61 -10.50 11.99
C ALA A 561 -6.94 -11.90 11.42
N SER A 562 -7.21 -12.88 12.28
CA SER A 562 -7.56 -14.26 11.91
C SER A 562 -9.05 -14.58 12.06
N ASN A 563 -9.86 -13.65 12.58
CA ASN A 563 -11.28 -13.86 12.80
C ASN A 563 -12.04 -13.89 11.47
N SER A 564 -12.54 -15.07 11.10
CA SER A 564 -13.27 -15.27 9.85
C SER A 564 -14.64 -14.60 9.78
N GLN A 565 -15.21 -14.24 10.93
CA GLN A 565 -16.51 -13.57 11.03
C GLN A 565 -16.41 -12.04 10.89
N SER A 566 -15.19 -11.49 10.96
CA SER A 566 -14.97 -10.06 10.76
C SER A 566 -14.66 -9.80 9.29
N PRO A 567 -15.48 -9.03 8.54
CA PRO A 567 -15.14 -8.70 7.16
C PRO A 567 -13.98 -7.70 7.05
N TYR A 568 -13.76 -6.89 8.09
CA TYR A 568 -12.70 -5.89 8.14
C TYR A 568 -11.83 -6.00 9.40
N HIS A 569 -10.63 -5.44 9.37
CA HIS A 569 -9.71 -5.34 10.51
C HIS A 569 -8.95 -4.02 10.51
N VAL A 570 -8.80 -3.37 11.67
CA VAL A 570 -8.02 -2.13 11.82
C VAL A 570 -6.55 -2.46 12.08
N ARG A 571 -5.64 -1.95 11.25
CA ARG A 571 -4.18 -2.07 11.42
C ARG A 571 -3.52 -0.71 11.55
N GLY A 572 -2.34 -0.68 12.16
CA GLY A 572 -1.53 0.53 12.34
C GLY A 572 -1.01 0.64 13.78
N PRO A 573 0.29 0.42 14.04
CA PRO A 573 0.82 0.35 15.42
C PRO A 573 0.70 1.68 16.16
N ILE A 574 0.91 2.81 15.48
CA ILE A 574 0.74 4.14 16.07
C ILE A 574 -0.73 4.38 16.45
N ASN A 575 -1.68 4.03 15.55
CA ASN A 575 -3.11 4.17 15.83
C ASN A 575 -3.62 3.34 16.98
N GLN A 576 -3.16 2.10 17.02
CA GLN A 576 -3.45 1.19 18.10
C GLN A 576 -3.03 1.77 19.46
N VAL A 577 -1.84 2.37 19.55
CA VAL A 577 -1.32 2.90 20.83
C VAL A 577 -2.22 4.00 21.38
N TYR A 578 -2.50 5.06 20.60
CA TYR A 578 -3.37 6.11 21.11
C TYR A 578 -4.81 5.65 21.33
N SER A 579 -5.28 4.66 20.56
CA SER A 579 -6.60 4.06 20.79
C SER A 579 -6.65 3.35 22.14
N GLU A 580 -5.65 2.52 22.48
CA GLU A 580 -5.58 1.86 23.78
C GLU A 580 -5.41 2.86 24.93
N ILE A 581 -4.64 3.94 24.74
CA ILE A 581 -4.56 5.03 25.72
C ILE A 581 -5.96 5.65 25.91
N LEU A 582 -6.66 6.01 24.83
CA LEU A 582 -8.02 6.56 24.90
C LEU A 582 -8.99 5.62 25.63
N LEU A 583 -8.99 4.33 25.29
CA LEU A 583 -9.83 3.33 25.95
C LEU A 583 -9.53 3.25 27.45
N SER A 584 -8.25 3.32 27.83
CA SER A 584 -7.86 3.35 29.23
C SER A 584 -8.36 4.59 29.97
N ARG A 585 -8.50 5.75 29.30
CA ARG A 585 -9.11 6.97 29.87
C ARG A 585 -10.62 6.82 30.06
N ILE A 586 -11.30 6.33 29.02
CA ILE A 586 -12.75 6.09 29.03
C ILE A 586 -13.13 5.12 30.16
N CYS A 587 -12.28 4.14 30.45
CA CYS A 587 -12.55 3.08 31.41
C CYS A 587 -11.82 3.20 32.75
N GLY A 588 -10.84 4.11 32.87
CA GLY A 588 -10.00 4.26 34.07
C GLY A 588 -10.77 4.73 35.30
N ASN A 589 -11.81 5.55 35.11
CA ASN A 589 -12.59 6.11 36.22
C ASN A 589 -13.53 5.09 36.89
N ASN A 590 -13.97 4.04 36.18
CA ASN A 590 -14.81 2.98 36.76
C ASN A 590 -14.09 2.16 37.84
N ARG A 591 -12.75 2.29 38.00
CA ARG A 591 -12.00 1.64 39.08
C ARG A 591 -12.02 2.40 40.41
N LYS A 592 -12.39 3.69 40.41
CA LYS A 592 -12.54 4.46 41.67
C LYS A 592 -13.87 4.19 42.37
N ASP A 593 -14.89 3.75 41.63
CA ASP A 593 -16.22 3.46 42.17
C ASP A 593 -16.37 2.05 42.79
N VAL A 594 -15.30 1.25 42.83
CA VAL A 594 -15.30 -0.10 43.43
C VAL A 594 -14.61 -0.12 44.80
N SER A 595 -14.22 1.05 45.33
CA SER A 595 -13.68 1.18 46.68
C SER A 595 -14.49 2.20 47.49
N VAL A 596 -15.69 1.79 47.91
CA VAL A 596 -16.38 2.32 49.09
C VAL A 596 -16.96 1.15 49.86
#